data_AF-A0A1V5K3P8-F1
#
_entry.id   AF-A0A1V5K3P8-F1
#
_cell.length_a   1.000
_cell.length_b   1.000
_cell.length_c   1.000
_cell.angle_alpha   90.00
_cell.angle_beta   90.00
_cell.angle_gamma   90.00
#
_symmetry.space_group_name_H-M   'P 1'
#
loop_
_entity.id
_entity.type
_entity.pdbx_description
1 polymer ?
#
loop_
_entity_poly.entity_id
_entity_poly.type
_entity_poly.pdbx_seq_one_letter_code
_entity_poly.pdbx_strand_id
1 'polypeptide(L)'
;MAEGLGSGIEFAAKLEKKMGFEVRCSVLGYIQRGGTPTARSRKLGLSFGYNAVKLIKSMKKGESKMVGIQGEKVVIHDMKKVTGKEREIDKGAYEMNKIFSL
;
A
#
# COMPACT_ATOMS: atom_id res chain seq x y z
N MET A 1 -6.10 -4.21 12.19
CA MET A 1 -6.76 -2.88 12.18
C MET A 1 -5.85 -1.91 11.44
N ALA A 2 -6.38 -1.09 10.53
CA ALA A 2 -5.60 -0.04 9.85
C ALA A 2 -5.53 1.23 10.72
N GLU A 3 -4.38 1.92 10.72
CA GLU A 3 -4.17 3.12 11.55
C GLU A 3 -5.15 4.26 11.25
N GLY A 4 -5.64 4.35 10.01
CA GLY A 4 -6.65 5.35 9.60
C GLY A 4 -8.04 5.14 10.21
N LEU A 5 -8.31 4.01 10.87
CA LEU A 5 -9.60 3.74 11.54
C LEU A 5 -9.60 4.15 13.02
N GLY A 6 -8.44 4.38 13.63
CA GLY A 6 -8.30 4.76 15.05
C GLY A 6 -7.26 3.96 15.81
N SER A 7 -7.27 4.08 17.14
CA SER A 7 -6.30 3.43 18.04
C SER A 7 -6.60 1.95 18.24
N GLY A 8 -5.61 1.09 17.93
CA GLY A 8 -5.69 -0.34 18.21
C GLY A 8 -5.80 -0.67 19.69
N ILE A 9 -5.25 0.17 20.57
CA ILE A 9 -5.27 0.00 22.03
C ILE A 9 -6.70 0.20 22.54
N GLU A 10 -7.34 1.29 22.12
CA GLU A 10 -8.73 1.59 22.51
C GLU A 10 -9.70 0.53 21.99
N PHE A 11 -9.47 0.02 20.78
CA PHE A 11 -10.27 -1.04 20.21
C PHE A 11 -10.15 -2.36 20.99
N ALA A 12 -8.93 -2.74 21.39
CA ALA A 12 -8.69 -3.92 22.22
C ALA A 12 -9.39 -3.82 23.58
N ALA A 13 -9.27 -2.67 24.27
CA ALA A 13 -9.94 -2.44 25.54
C ALA A 13 -11.47 -2.52 25.44
N LYS A 14 -12.07 -2.00 24.35
CA LYS A 14 -13.50 -2.13 24.07
C LYS A 14 -13.93 -3.59 23.84
N LEU A 15 -13.11 -4.36 23.13
CA LEU A 15 -13.37 -5.78 22.87
C LEU A 15 -13.29 -6.62 24.14
N GLU A 16 -12.24 -6.45 24.94
CA GLU A 16 -12.05 -7.17 26.20
C GLU A 16 -13.23 -6.93 27.16
N LYS A 17 -13.66 -5.67 27.32
CA LYS A 17 -14.83 -5.32 28.12
C LYS A 17 -16.12 -5.99 27.62
N LYS A 18 -16.25 -6.16 26.30
CA LYS A 18 -17.46 -6.71 25.68
C LYS A 18 -17.49 -8.24 25.71
N MET A 19 -16.35 -8.89 25.54
CA MET A 19 -16.25 -10.34 25.33
C MET A 19 -15.82 -11.10 26.59
N GLY A 20 -15.19 -10.45 27.56
CA GLY A 20 -14.74 -11.09 28.81
C GLY A 20 -13.50 -11.98 28.67
N PHE A 21 -12.80 -11.93 27.53
CA PHE A 21 -11.52 -12.62 27.29
C PHE A 21 -10.37 -11.62 27.28
N GLU A 22 -9.17 -12.05 27.70
CA GLU A 22 -7.94 -11.26 27.60
C GLU A 22 -7.67 -10.91 26.12
N VAL A 23 -7.53 -9.63 25.80
CA VAL A 23 -7.21 -9.17 24.43
C VAL A 23 -5.88 -8.45 24.41
N ARG A 24 -4.92 -8.99 23.65
CA ARG A 24 -3.60 -8.37 23.47
C ARG A 24 -3.57 -7.51 22.21
N CYS A 25 -3.03 -6.30 22.35
CA CYS A 25 -2.80 -5.39 21.23
C CYS A 25 -1.30 -5.25 20.94
N SER A 26 -0.94 -5.22 19.66
CA SER A 26 0.42 -4.91 19.21
C SER A 26 0.38 -3.81 18.17
N VAL A 27 1.13 -2.73 18.42
CA VAL A 27 1.24 -1.58 17.51
C VAL A 27 2.62 -1.62 16.85
N LEU A 28 2.66 -1.95 15.55
CA LEU A 28 3.92 -2.12 14.82
C LEU A 28 4.66 -0.79 14.59
N GLY A 29 3.93 0.28 14.27
CA GLY A 29 4.51 1.62 14.05
C GLY A 29 5.59 1.64 12.97
N TYR A 30 6.71 2.31 13.25
CA TYR A 30 7.81 2.58 12.31
C TYR A 30 8.56 1.33 11.81
N ILE A 31 8.44 0.18 12.49
CA ILE A 31 9.12 -1.05 12.05
C ILE A 31 8.69 -1.47 10.64
N GLN A 32 7.47 -1.13 10.24
CA GLN A 32 6.91 -1.40 8.91
C GLN A 32 7.59 -0.62 7.78
N ARG A 33 8.35 0.43 8.09
CA ARG A 33 9.06 1.27 7.11
C ARG A 33 10.55 0.91 6.99
N GLY A 34 11.06 0.02 7.83
CA GLY A 34 12.45 -0.41 7.85
C GLY A 34 12.67 -1.84 7.33
N GLY A 35 13.91 -2.31 7.46
CA GLY A 35 14.31 -3.67 7.08
C GLY A 35 14.84 -3.81 5.65
N THR A 36 15.39 -4.98 5.34
CA THR A 36 15.91 -5.28 4.00
C THR A 36 14.75 -5.46 3.03
N PRO A 37 14.73 -4.78 1.86
CA PRO A 37 13.65 -4.90 0.90
C PRO A 37 13.53 -6.35 0.39
N THR A 38 12.30 -6.80 0.15
CA THR A 38 12.05 -8.13 -0.44
C THR A 38 12.60 -8.22 -1.87
N ALA A 39 12.72 -9.45 -2.41
CA ALA A 39 13.09 -9.66 -3.81
C ALA A 39 12.14 -8.91 -4.77
N ARG A 40 10.84 -8.91 -4.49
CA ARG A 40 9.84 -8.18 -5.26
C ARG A 40 10.06 -6.67 -5.22
N SER A 41 10.28 -6.11 -4.03
CA SER A 41 10.55 -4.67 -3.86
C SER A 41 11.81 -4.24 -4.60
N ARG A 42 12.88 -5.04 -4.55
CA ARG A 42 14.11 -4.79 -5.31
C ARG A 42 13.87 -4.81 -6.82
N LYS A 43 13.21 -5.85 -7.34
CA LYS A 43 12.86 -5.95 -8.77
C LYS A 43 12.03 -4.76 -9.23
N LEU A 44 11.06 -4.33 -8.42
CA LEU A 44 10.18 -3.21 -8.75
C LEU A 44 10.95 -1.88 -8.78
N GLY A 45 11.77 -1.62 -7.75
CA GLY A 45 12.60 -0.41 -7.68
C GLY A 45 13.55 -0.29 -8.88
N LEU A 46 14.22 -1.39 -9.25
CA LEU A 46 15.08 -1.44 -10.44
C LEU A 46 14.29 -1.17 -11.73
N SER A 47 13.13 -1.82 -11.87
CA SER A 47 12.27 -1.65 -13.06
C SER A 47 11.78 -0.21 -13.19
N PHE A 48 11.37 0.42 -12.08
CA PHE A 48 10.92 1.81 -12.08
C PHE A 48 12.06 2.78 -12.39
N GLY A 49 13.23 2.61 -11.76
CA GLY A 49 14.40 3.44 -12.02
C GLY A 49 14.86 3.38 -13.48
N TYR A 50 14.96 2.16 -14.04
CA TYR A 50 15.33 1.95 -15.45
C TYR A 50 14.36 2.65 -16.41
N ASN A 51 13.05 2.48 -16.21
CA ASN A 51 12.05 3.10 -17.06
C ASN A 51 11.97 4.63 -16.88
N ALA A 52 12.18 5.14 -15.68
CA ALA A 52 12.24 6.57 -15.42
C ALA A 52 13.41 7.23 -16.17
N VAL A 53 14.60 6.62 -16.14
CA VAL A 53 15.78 7.11 -16.88
C VAL A 53 15.52 7.09 -18.39
N LYS A 54 14.91 6.04 -18.93
CA LYS A 54 14.51 5.99 -20.35
C LYS A 54 13.51 7.09 -20.70
N LEU A 55 12.53 7.32 -19.84
CA LEU A 55 11.47 8.29 -20.06
C LEU A 55 12.04 9.73 -20.09
N ILE A 56 12.90 10.09 -19.13
CA ILE A 56 13.48 11.43 -19.03
C ILE A 56 14.18 11.86 -20.33
N LYS A 57 14.84 10.95 -21.05
CA LYS A 57 15.51 11.25 -22.33
C LYS A 57 14.57 11.73 -23.43
N SER A 58 13.30 11.34 -23.36
CA SER A 58 12.27 11.66 -24.35
C SER A 58 11.27 12.73 -23.88
N MET A 59 11.33 13.12 -22.60
CA MET A 59 10.41 14.09 -22.01
C MET A 59 10.72 15.51 -22.47
N LYS A 60 9.68 16.28 -22.75
CA LYS A 60 9.79 17.72 -23.00
C LYS A 60 9.89 18.48 -21.68
N LYS A 61 10.51 19.67 -21.72
CA LYS A 61 10.59 20.57 -20.57
C LYS A 61 9.19 20.91 -20.06
N GLY A 62 8.97 20.78 -18.75
CA GLY A 62 7.68 21.06 -18.11
C GLY A 62 6.70 19.88 -18.10
N GLU A 63 7.04 18.73 -18.69
CA GLU A 63 6.26 17.50 -18.51
C GLU A 63 6.51 16.86 -17.14
N SER A 64 5.45 16.29 -16.55
CA SER A 64 5.52 15.53 -15.31
C SER A 64 4.84 14.17 -15.51
N LYS A 65 5.62 13.10 -15.40
CA LYS A 65 5.17 11.72 -15.63
C LYS A 65 5.48 10.84 -14.41
N MET A 66 4.69 9.81 -14.21
CA MET A 66 4.85 8.80 -13.16
C MET A 66 5.10 7.43 -13.79
N VAL A 67 6.13 6.72 -13.32
CA VAL A 67 6.28 5.29 -13.61
C VAL A 67 5.58 4.50 -12.50
N GLY A 68 4.77 3.52 -12.88
CA GLY A 68 4.06 2.66 -11.94
C GLY A 68 3.95 1.22 -12.46
N ILE A 69 3.21 0.40 -11.74
CA ILE A 69 2.87 -0.97 -12.14
C ILE A 69 1.36 -1.16 -12.09
N GLN A 70 0.80 -1.78 -13.12
CA GLN A 70 -0.60 -2.22 -13.18
C GLN A 70 -0.61 -3.70 -13.57
N GLY A 71 -1.09 -4.55 -12.65
CA GLY A 71 -0.86 -5.99 -12.73
C GLY A 71 0.63 -6.30 -12.65
N GLU A 72 1.17 -6.88 -13.72
CA GLU A 72 2.61 -7.19 -13.86
C GLU A 72 3.34 -6.29 -14.87
N LYS A 73 2.65 -5.30 -15.42
CA LYS A 73 3.18 -4.43 -16.49
C LYS A 73 3.59 -3.07 -15.94
N VAL A 74 4.77 -2.60 -16.34
CA VAL A 74 5.21 -1.22 -16.08
C VAL A 74 4.40 -0.28 -16.95
N VAL A 75 3.86 0.77 -16.34
CA VAL A 75 3.01 1.78 -17.00
C VAL A 75 3.55 3.18 -16.73
N ILE A 76 3.24 4.11 -17.64
CA ILE A 76 3.60 5.52 -17.52
C ILE A 76 2.31 6.34 -17.54
N HIS A 77 2.12 7.18 -16.54
CA HIS A 77 0.96 8.07 -16.42
C HIS A 77 1.38 9.53 -16.40
N ASP A 78 0.50 10.42 -16.86
CA ASP A 78 0.65 11.85 -16.57
C ASP A 78 0.43 12.09 -15.07
N MET A 79 1.34 12.80 -14.41
CA MET A 79 1.21 13.08 -12.97
C MET A 79 -0.13 13.73 -12.63
N LYS A 80 -0.59 14.68 -13.45
CA LYS A 80 -1.88 15.37 -13.27
C LYS A 80 -3.10 14.42 -13.29
N LYS A 81 -3.00 13.27 -13.97
CA LYS A 81 -4.11 12.31 -14.10
C LYS A 81 -4.20 11.34 -12.92
N VAL A 82 -3.16 11.25 -12.09
CA VAL A 82 -3.08 10.31 -10.97
C VAL A 82 -3.24 11.01 -9.62
N THR A 83 -2.86 12.28 -9.52
CA THR A 83 -3.06 13.08 -8.31
C THR A 83 -4.55 13.34 -8.05
N GLY A 84 -4.98 13.25 -6.79
CA GLY A 84 -6.35 13.57 -6.38
C GLY A 84 -7.39 12.48 -6.64
N LYS A 85 -6.96 11.28 -7.08
CA LYS A 85 -7.84 10.12 -7.20
C LYS A 85 -7.76 9.23 -5.97
N GLU A 86 -8.91 8.77 -5.50
CA GLU A 86 -8.97 7.74 -4.48
C GLU A 86 -8.64 6.37 -5.08
N ARG A 87 -7.92 5.56 -4.29
CA ARG A 87 -7.60 4.20 -4.65
C ARG A 87 -8.69 3.27 -4.12
N GLU A 88 -9.35 2.58 -5.03
CA GLU A 88 -10.29 1.52 -4.65
C GLU A 88 -9.56 0.30 -4.09
N ILE A 89 -10.19 -0.34 -3.11
CA ILE A 89 -9.76 -1.64 -2.57
C ILE A 89 -10.40 -2.76 -3.38
N ASP A 90 -9.72 -3.91 -3.41
CA ASP A 90 -10.28 -5.12 -4.00
C ASP A 90 -11.36 -5.68 -3.07
N LYS A 91 -12.63 -5.41 -3.43
CA LYS A 91 -13.79 -5.91 -2.69
C LYS A 91 -13.91 -7.43 -2.75
N GLY A 92 -13.47 -8.06 -3.85
CA GLY A 92 -13.49 -9.51 -3.99
C GLY A 92 -12.55 -10.17 -2.99
N ALA A 93 -11.33 -9.65 -2.85
CA ALA A 93 -10.38 -10.10 -1.82
C ALA A 93 -10.92 -9.87 -0.41
N TYR A 94 -11.61 -8.74 -0.16
CA TYR A 94 -12.22 -8.46 1.14
C TYR A 94 -13.30 -9.48 1.50
N GLU A 95 -14.23 -9.76 0.59
CA GLU A 95 -15.29 -10.77 0.82
C GLU A 95 -14.71 -12.18 0.94
N MET A 96 -13.70 -12.52 0.14
CA MET A 96 -12.99 -13.80 0.24
C MET A 96 -12.42 -14.03 1.64
N ASN A 97 -11.79 -13.01 2.24
CA ASN A 97 -11.24 -13.11 3.59
C ASN A 97 -12.33 -13.38 4.64
N LYS A 98 -13.57 -12.89 4.47
CA LYS A 98 -14.68 -13.20 5.39
C LYS A 98 -15.07 -14.67 5.37
N ILE A 99 -14.98 -15.31 4.20
CA ILE A 99 -15.32 -16.73 4.03
C ILE A 99 -14.28 -17.61 4.74
N PHE A 100 -13.00 -17.30 4.58
CA PHE A 100 -11.89 -18.10 5.15
C PHE A 100 -11.55 -17.77 6.62
N SER A 101 -12.23 -16.80 7.23
CA SER A 101 -12.06 -16.45 8.65
C SER A 101 -12.97 -17.23 9.61
N LEU A 102 -13.74 -18.19 9.09
CA LEU A 102 -14.51 -19.18 9.84
C LEU A 102 -13.65 -20.43 10.09
#